data_AF-A0A6G3MN87-F1
#
_entry.id   AF-A0A6G3MN87-F1
#
_cell.length_a   1.000
_cell.length_b   1.000
_cell.length_c   1.000
_cell.angle_alpha   90.00
_cell.angle_beta   90.00
_cell.angle_gamma   90.00
#
_symmetry.space_group_name_H-M   'P 1'
#
loop_
_entity.id
_entity.type
_entity.pdbx_description
1 polymer ?
#
loop_
_entity_poly.entity_id
_entity_poly.type
_entity_poly.pdbx_seq_one_letter_code
_entity_poly.pdbx_strand_id
1 'polypeptide(L)'
;GLSKFNQYLYGIRFILRTDHKPLEYIFSKKNLLPKVAISRIERWAVSMSRYDCQIEYKKGEDNKVADTLSRLPLSTSKLEPNELNDQIIHEAIFSLRIENVCLSKRSLLQRTESDDLLNQV
;
A
#
# COMPACT_ATOMS: atom_id res chain seq x y z
N GLY A 1 3.75 2.65 -7.19
CA GLY A 1 3.27 3.02 -5.84
C GLY A 1 2.25 1.99 -5.38
N LEU A 2 0.96 2.20 -5.69
CA LEU A 2 -0.13 1.33 -5.23
C LEU A 2 0.01 -0.14 -5.63
N SER A 3 0.41 -0.43 -6.87
CA SER A 3 0.64 -1.81 -7.33
C SER A 3 1.71 -2.55 -6.52
N LYS A 4 2.75 -1.84 -6.06
CA LYS A 4 3.84 -2.42 -5.24
C LYS A 4 3.34 -2.85 -3.85
N PHE A 5 2.32 -2.16 -3.33
CA PHE A 5 1.72 -2.45 -2.03
C PHE A 5 0.36 -3.15 -2.17
N ASN A 6 0.08 -3.78 -3.31
CA ASN A 6 -1.21 -4.40 -3.58
C ASN A 6 -1.63 -5.39 -2.49
N GLN A 7 -0.69 -6.22 -2.02
CA GLN A 7 -0.91 -7.22 -0.99
C GLN A 7 -1.40 -6.62 0.34
N TYR A 8 -1.04 -5.37 0.62
CA TYR A 8 -1.40 -4.67 1.85
C TYR A 8 -2.63 -3.77 1.70
N LEU A 9 -2.88 -3.27 0.49
CA LEU A 9 -3.90 -2.25 0.22
C LEU A 9 -5.19 -2.82 -0.37
N TYR A 10 -5.14 -4.02 -0.94
CA TYR A 10 -6.30 -4.63 -1.57
C TYR A 10 -7.36 -4.99 -0.54
N GLY A 11 -8.62 -4.61 -0.81
CA GLY A 11 -9.78 -4.94 0.04
C GLY A 11 -9.92 -4.12 1.33
N ILE A 12 -8.98 -3.21 1.64
CA ILE A 12 -9.05 -2.34 2.81
C ILE A 12 -9.22 -0.87 2.43
N ARG A 13 -9.87 -0.09 3.30
CA ARG A 13 -9.98 1.36 3.15
C ARG A 13 -8.75 2.06 3.71
N PHE A 14 -8.13 2.95 2.93
CA PHE A 14 -6.96 3.71 3.38
C PHE A 14 -6.93 5.15 2.86
N ILE A 15 -5.99 5.94 3.39
CA ILE A 15 -5.76 7.32 3.00
C ILE A 15 -4.46 7.41 2.20
N LEU A 16 -4.54 7.89 0.97
CA LEU A 16 -3.39 8.15 0.10
C LEU A 16 -2.99 9.62 0.24
N ARG A 17 -1.89 9.88 0.95
CA ARG A 17 -1.31 11.23 1.07
C ARG A 17 -0.32 11.49 -0.05
N THR A 18 -0.52 12.57 -0.80
CA THR A 18 0.34 12.97 -1.92
C THR A 18 0.56 14.47 -1.94
N ASP A 19 1.74 14.89 -2.36
CA ASP A 19 2.08 16.28 -2.69
C ASP A 19 1.58 16.71 -4.07
N HIS A 20 0.85 15.85 -4.78
CA HIS A 20 0.31 16.14 -6.09
C HIS A 20 -1.15 16.59 -6.02
N LYS A 21 -1.35 17.90 -5.77
CA LYS A 21 -2.67 18.55 -5.66
C LYS A 21 -3.65 18.25 -6.80
N PRO A 22 -3.23 18.12 -8.07
CA PRO A 22 -4.16 17.74 -9.14
C PRO A 22 -4.81 16.37 -8.96
N LEU A 23 -4.15 15.41 -8.29
CA LEU A 23 -4.76 14.09 -8.02
C LEU A 23 -5.95 14.21 -7.08
N GLU A 24 -5.85 15.04 -6.05
CA GLU A 24 -6.99 15.33 -5.17
C GLU A 24 -8.16 15.91 -5.96
N TYR A 25 -7.90 16.82 -6.89
CA TYR A 25 -8.93 17.40 -7.75
C TYR A 25 -9.56 16.39 -8.72
N ILE A 26 -8.73 15.59 -9.42
CA ILE A 26 -9.14 14.59 -10.40
C ILE A 26 -10.08 13.53 -9.79
N PHE A 27 -9.76 13.08 -8.58
CA PHE A 27 -10.48 12.00 -7.91
C PHE A 27 -11.53 12.52 -6.92
N SER A 28 -11.68 13.85 -6.79
CA SER A 28 -12.81 14.43 -6.08
C SER A 28 -14.10 14.16 -6.87
N LYS A 29 -15.20 13.87 -6.16
CA LYS A 29 -16.50 13.50 -6.74
C LYS A 29 -17.16 14.57 -7.64
N LYS A 30 -16.49 15.69 -7.96
CA LYS A 30 -17.16 16.93 -8.38
C LYS A 30 -16.92 17.40 -9.81
N ASN A 31 -15.95 16.90 -10.60
CA ASN A 31 -15.60 17.60 -11.86
C ASN A 31 -15.28 16.72 -13.08
N LEU A 32 -15.69 17.21 -14.25
CA LEU A 32 -15.41 16.67 -15.58
C LEU A 32 -13.97 17.03 -15.99
N LEU A 33 -13.18 16.02 -16.37
CA LEU A 33 -11.78 16.18 -16.76
C LEU A 33 -11.63 16.85 -18.14
N PRO A 34 -10.61 17.71 -18.36
CA PRO A 34 -10.34 18.28 -19.69
C PRO A 34 -9.90 17.22 -20.71
N LYS A 35 -10.48 17.24 -21.92
CA LYS A 35 -10.32 16.23 -22.99
C LYS A 35 -8.88 15.80 -23.34
N VAL A 36 -7.90 16.67 -23.15
CA VAL A 36 -6.49 16.43 -23.51
C VAL A 36 -5.73 15.66 -22.42
N ALA A 37 -6.18 15.74 -21.16
CA ALA A 37 -5.56 15.04 -20.03
C ALA A 37 -6.18 13.67 -19.74
N ILE A 38 -7.25 13.32 -20.47
CA ILE A 38 -8.10 12.16 -20.24
C ILE A 38 -7.30 10.85 -20.27
N SER A 39 -6.51 10.55 -21.31
CA SER A 39 -5.98 9.17 -21.49
C SER A 39 -4.99 8.70 -20.41
N ARG A 40 -4.14 9.60 -19.88
CA ARG A 40 -3.22 9.26 -18.78
C ARG A 40 -3.97 9.20 -17.45
N ILE A 41 -4.87 10.15 -17.23
CA ILE A 41 -5.65 10.23 -16.00
C ILE A 41 -6.65 9.06 -15.90
N GLU A 42 -7.30 8.68 -16.99
CA GLU A 42 -8.18 7.52 -17.08
C GLU A 42 -7.45 6.23 -16.74
N ARG A 43 -6.24 6.02 -17.27
CA ARG A 43 -5.44 4.84 -16.92
C ARG A 43 -5.11 4.79 -15.43
N TRP A 44 -4.82 5.94 -14.83
CA TRP A 44 -4.64 6.02 -13.39
C TRP A 44 -5.95 5.79 -12.65
N ALA A 45 -7.07 6.32 -13.13
CA ALA A 45 -8.38 6.14 -12.53
C ALA A 45 -8.82 4.68 -12.53
N VAL A 46 -8.71 3.99 -13.66
CA VAL A 46 -8.94 2.54 -13.77
C VAL A 46 -7.98 1.75 -12.90
N SER A 47 -6.72 2.20 -12.79
CA SER A 47 -5.76 1.53 -11.91
C SER A 47 -6.06 1.73 -10.43
N MET A 48 -6.61 2.88 -10.06
CA MET A 48 -6.92 3.25 -8.69
C MET A 48 -8.31 2.77 -8.26
N SER A 49 -9.24 2.52 -9.19
CA SER A 49 -10.60 2.06 -8.90
C SER A 49 -10.65 0.68 -8.25
N ARG A 50 -9.54 -0.06 -8.28
CA ARG A 50 -9.36 -1.35 -7.60
C ARG A 50 -9.23 -1.21 -6.08
N TYR A 51 -8.95 0.00 -5.60
CA TYR A 51 -8.64 0.28 -4.21
C TYR A 51 -9.68 1.24 -3.61
N ASP A 52 -10.09 0.98 -2.38
CA ASP A 52 -10.89 1.93 -1.59
C ASP A 52 -9.95 2.94 -0.90
N CYS A 53 -9.64 4.03 -1.60
CA CYS A 53 -8.72 5.03 -1.09
C CYS A 53 -9.31 6.45 -1.10
N GLN A 54 -9.04 7.19 -0.03
CA GLN A 54 -9.29 8.63 0.06
C GLN A 54 -7.99 9.38 -0.21
N ILE A 55 -7.99 10.25 -1.22
CA ILE A 55 -6.82 11.07 -1.55
C ILE A 55 -6.81 12.34 -0.69
N GLU A 56 -5.69 12.62 -0.04
CA GLU A 56 -5.45 13.84 0.73
C GLU A 56 -4.18 14.53 0.23
N TYR A 57 -4.28 15.81 -0.10
CA TYR A 57 -3.10 16.61 -0.38
C TYR A 57 -2.27 16.83 0.90
N LYS A 58 -0.95 16.64 0.79
CA LYS A 58 0.03 16.98 1.82
C LYS A 58 1.12 17.85 1.21
N LYS A 59 1.42 19.01 1.80
CA LYS A 59 2.45 19.91 1.28
C LYS A 59 3.80 19.18 1.19
N GLY A 60 4.56 19.42 0.13
CA GLY A 60 5.85 18.74 -0.09
C GLY A 60 6.83 18.92 1.08
N GLU A 61 6.82 20.09 1.72
CA GLU A 61 7.59 20.38 2.94
C GLU A 61 7.25 19.45 4.11
N ASP A 62 6.01 18.97 4.19
CA ASP A 62 5.55 18.03 5.22
C ASP A 62 5.70 16.57 4.76
N ASN A 63 5.94 16.32 3.47
CA ASN A 63 6.06 15.00 2.86
C ASN A 63 7.51 14.49 2.77
N LYS A 64 8.36 14.91 3.73
CA LYS A 64 9.82 14.69 3.71
C LYS A 64 10.23 13.23 3.55
N VAL A 65 9.53 12.29 4.20
CA VAL A 65 9.87 10.87 4.15
C VAL A 65 9.73 10.31 2.74
N ALA A 66 8.58 10.58 2.10
CA ALA A 66 8.33 10.12 0.73
C ALA A 66 9.29 10.80 -0.27
N ASP A 67 9.52 12.11 -0.12
CA ASP A 67 10.45 12.87 -0.96
C ASP A 67 11.89 12.32 -0.85
N THR A 68 12.38 12.12 0.38
CA THR A 68 13.72 11.56 0.65
C THR A 68 13.89 10.18 0.02
N LEU A 69 12.93 9.27 0.24
CA LEU A 69 12.98 7.92 -0.32
C LEU A 69 12.89 7.92 -1.86
N SER A 70 12.18 8.88 -2.45
CA SER A 70 12.09 9.00 -3.91
C SER A 70 13.36 9.55 -4.55
N ARG A 71 14.15 10.36 -3.82
CA ARG A 71 15.39 11.01 -4.29
C ARG A 71 16.65 10.22 -3.99
N LEU A 72 16.59 9.25 -3.07
CA LEU A 72 17.70 8.38 -2.70
C LEU A 72 17.43 6.94 -3.18
N PRO A 73 17.54 6.66 -4.49
CA PRO A 73 17.47 5.29 -4.95
C PRO A 73 18.64 4.50 -4.36
N LEU A 74 18.32 3.44 -3.62
CA LEU A 74 19.33 2.47 -3.21
C LEU A 74 19.97 1.88 -4.47
N SER A 75 21.27 1.66 -4.44
CA SER A 75 22.00 0.89 -5.45
C SER A 75 21.63 -0.59 -5.34
N THR A 76 20.34 -0.92 -5.45
CA THR A 76 19.92 -2.31 -5.61
C THR A 76 20.45 -2.73 -6.97
N SER A 77 21.58 -3.44 -6.99
CA SER A 77 21.93 -4.36 -8.06
C SER A 77 20.65 -5.04 -8.49
N LYS A 78 20.26 -4.92 -9.76
CA LYS A 78 19.03 -5.46 -10.37
C LYS A 78 18.63 -6.78 -9.72
N LEU A 79 17.86 -6.72 -8.64
CA LEU A 79 17.05 -7.84 -8.20
C LEU A 79 15.89 -7.72 -9.16
N GLU A 80 16.03 -8.41 -10.30
CA GLU A 80 14.91 -8.63 -11.20
C GLU A 80 13.75 -9.06 -10.30
N PRO A 81 12.63 -8.32 -10.28
CA PRO A 81 11.46 -8.76 -9.55
C PRO A 81 11.15 -10.13 -10.11
N ASN A 82 11.37 -11.17 -9.32
CA ASN A 82 11.02 -12.50 -9.75
C ASN A 82 9.51 -12.56 -9.55
N GLU A 83 8.75 -11.96 -10.49
CA GLU A 83 7.30 -11.74 -10.38
C GLU A 83 6.56 -13.04 -10.09
N LEU A 84 7.11 -14.16 -10.54
CA LEU A 84 6.66 -15.51 -10.22
C LEU A 84 6.74 -15.83 -8.72
N ASN A 85 7.83 -15.44 -8.06
CA ASN A 85 8.05 -15.66 -6.64
C ASN A 85 7.12 -14.80 -5.78
N ASP A 86 6.90 -13.54 -6.18
CA ASP A 86 5.95 -12.65 -5.48
C ASP A 86 4.50 -13.09 -5.64
N GLN A 87 4.12 -13.63 -6.81
CA GLN A 87 2.79 -14.21 -7.04
C GLN A 87 2.57 -15.47 -6.21
N ILE A 88 3.55 -16.38 -6.16
CA ILE A 88 3.49 -17.60 -5.35
C ILE A 88 3.40 -17.25 -3.86
N ILE A 89 4.21 -16.30 -3.38
CA ILE A 89 4.13 -15.83 -1.98
C ILE A 89 2.78 -15.20 -1.70
N HIS A 90 2.22 -14.42 -2.63
CA HIS A 90 0.90 -13.83 -2.48
C HIS A 90 -0.22 -14.89 -2.39
N GLU A 91 -0.17 -15.91 -3.25
CA GLU A 91 -1.11 -17.03 -3.22
C GLU A 91 -0.96 -17.85 -1.93
N ALA A 92 0.27 -18.10 -1.49
CA ALA A 92 0.55 -18.75 -0.20
C ALA A 92 0.01 -17.94 0.99
N ILE A 93 0.18 -16.61 1.00
CA ILE A 93 -0.36 -15.74 2.07
C ILE A 93 -1.89 -15.67 2.03
N PHE A 94 -2.51 -15.64 0.84
CA PHE A 94 -3.96 -15.61 0.72
C PHE A 94 -4.61 -16.96 1.07
N SER A 95 -3.91 -18.07 0.78
CA SER A 95 -4.33 -19.43 1.14
C SER A 95 -4.06 -19.78 2.60
N LEU A 96 -3.18 -19.04 3.29
CA LEU A 96 -3.18 -19.01 4.75
C LEU A 96 -4.51 -18.42 5.21
N ARG A 97 -5.51 -19.30 5.34
CA ARG A 97 -6.74 -19.05 6.07
C ARG A 97 -6.37 -18.73 7.52
N ILE A 98 -6.12 -17.46 7.79
CA ILE A 98 -6.03 -16.96 9.17
C ILE A 98 -7.46 -16.91 9.69
N GLU A 99 -8.01 -18.06 10.09
CA GLU A 99 -9.36 -18.16 10.66
C GLU A 99 -9.48 -17.41 12.00
N ASN A 100 -8.36 -16.94 12.58
CA ASN A 100 -8.29 -16.26 13.86
C ASN A 100 -7.39 -15.00 13.84
N VAL A 101 -7.74 -13.98 13.05
CA VAL A 101 -7.02 -12.68 13.06
C VAL A 101 -7.26 -11.88 14.34
N CYS A 102 -8.37 -12.14 15.06
CA CYS A 102 -8.65 -11.50 16.34
C CYS A 102 -7.82 -12.11 17.47
N LEU A 103 -6.50 -11.93 17.42
CA LEU A 103 -5.61 -12.25 18.52
C LEU A 103 -5.76 -11.18 19.60
N SER A 104 -6.29 -11.57 20.76
CA SER A 104 -6.32 -10.69 21.92
C SER A 104 -4.92 -10.57 22.53
N LYS A 105 -4.59 -9.41 23.09
CA LYS A 105 -3.32 -9.21 23.83
C LYS A 105 -3.10 -10.30 24.90
N ARG A 106 -4.16 -10.74 25.57
CA ARG A 106 -4.11 -11.83 26.56
C ARG A 106 -3.71 -13.16 25.91
N SER A 107 -4.31 -13.49 24.79
CA SER A 107 -4.03 -14.73 24.06
C SER A 107 -2.61 -14.77 23.51
N LEU A 108 -2.05 -13.62 23.10
CA LEU A 108 -0.66 -13.50 22.69
C LEU A 108 0.28 -13.72 23.87
N LEU A 109 0.10 -12.98 24.97
CA LEU A 109 0.95 -13.12 26.16
C LEU A 109 1.02 -14.56 26.69
N GLN A 110 -0.14 -15.22 26.82
CA GLN A 110 -0.20 -16.57 27.35
C GLN A 110 0.54 -17.60 26.46
N ARG A 111 0.51 -17.39 25.13
CA ARG A 111 1.26 -18.22 24.18
C ARG A 111 2.74 -17.87 24.15
N THR A 112 3.10 -16.59 24.29
CA THR A 112 4.48 -16.11 24.39
C THR A 112 5.17 -16.64 25.65
N GLU A 113 4.49 -16.71 26.79
CA GLU A 113 5.01 -17.30 28.04
C GLU A 113 5.27 -18.81 27.92
N SER A 114 4.51 -19.49 27.07
CA SER A 114 4.64 -20.93 26.83
C SER A 114 5.68 -21.27 25.76
N ASP A 115 6.29 -20.26 25.13
CA ASP A 115 7.22 -20.41 24.02
C ASP A 115 8.67 -20.27 24.51
N ASP A 116 9.48 -21.31 24.31
CA ASP A 116 10.85 -21.40 24.83
C ASP A 116 11.78 -20.31 24.32
N LEU A 117 11.50 -19.73 23.15
CA LEU A 117 12.31 -18.67 22.54
C LEU A 117 11.80 -17.29 22.92
N LEU A 118 10.48 -17.07 22.83
CA LEU A 118 9.91 -15.74 23.04
C LEU A 118 9.72 -15.38 24.51
N ASN A 119 9.74 -16.35 25.43
CA ASN A 119 9.72 -16.09 26.88
C ASN A 119 11.06 -15.56 27.42
N GLN A 120 12.10 -15.46 26.59
CA GLN A 120 13.42 -14.97 26.98
C GLN A 120 13.65 -13.49 26.63
N VAL A 121 12.68 -12.83 25.99
CA VAL A 121 12.75 -11.44 25.51
C VAL A 121 11.89 -10.52 26.37
#